data_AF-A4Y835-F1
#
_entry.id   AF-A4Y835-F1
#
_cell.length_a   1.000
_cell.length_b   1.000
_cell.length_c   1.000
_cell.angle_alpha   90.00
_cell.angle_beta   90.00
_cell.angle_gamma   90.00
#
_symmetry.space_group_name_H-M   'P 1'
#
loop_
_entity.id
_entity.type
_entity.pdbx_description
1 polymer ?
#
loop_
_entity_poly.entity_id
_entity_poly.type
_entity_poly.pdbx_seq_one_letter_code
_entity_poly.pdbx_strand_id
1 'polypeptide(L)'
;MKLISVKRIWEQGAHNAFTDLIRFQGALFCVFREGTAHVSPDGALRILRSADLGDTWQSVALIRSDEADLRDGKLIEYQGELLLLGGGTLHDKSGLQSHLWRSLDGLVWSDALKIGDKGYWLWRLTEYQNALYGVGYRAGPDGDTRLYKSDDGVQFETWLMVFNNQGYVNESAIVFDQDNGFCLLRRDPVWGPEYVGLLGCSQAPFIDWQWQELDKRIGGPVMLMYQSRLLAVVRLYDEQVRTALVEIHPDTGVVQELLTLPSKGDTSYAGVVIDGNELWVSYYSSHEIANAQLDAQNVQNESSISTQAKTMIYFAKIQLVGEF
;
A
#
# COMPACT_ATOMS: atom_id res chain seq x y z
N MET A 1 10.09 -19.51 -5.15
CA MET A 1 9.58 -18.37 -5.93
C MET A 1 10.65 -17.91 -6.92
N LYS A 2 10.29 -17.34 -8.08
CA LYS A 2 11.26 -16.85 -9.07
C LYS A 2 10.80 -15.52 -9.66
N LEU A 3 11.69 -14.52 -9.71
CA LEU A 3 11.42 -13.26 -10.40
C LEU A 3 11.45 -13.50 -11.91
N ILE A 4 10.34 -13.22 -12.60
CA ILE A 4 10.20 -13.41 -14.06
C ILE A 4 10.60 -12.14 -14.80
N SER A 5 10.10 -10.98 -14.36
CA SER A 5 10.42 -9.70 -14.98
C SER A 5 10.23 -8.55 -14.00
N VAL A 6 10.95 -7.45 -14.23
CA VAL A 6 10.72 -6.15 -13.60
C VAL A 6 10.77 -5.08 -14.69
N LYS A 7 9.78 -4.18 -14.70
CA LYS A 7 9.71 -3.04 -15.62
C LYS A 7 9.48 -1.78 -14.80
N ARG A 8 10.23 -0.72 -15.08
CA ARG A 8 9.88 0.63 -14.62
C ARG A 8 8.66 1.10 -15.42
N ILE A 9 7.59 1.46 -14.74
CA ILE A 9 6.32 1.88 -15.36
C ILE A 9 6.05 3.38 -15.20
N TRP A 10 6.79 4.06 -14.31
CA TRP A 10 6.66 5.50 -14.13
C TRP A 10 7.90 6.14 -13.50
N GLU A 11 8.24 7.34 -13.99
CA GLU A 11 9.34 8.14 -13.46
C GLU A 11 9.12 9.66 -13.60
N GLN A 12 7.92 10.15 -13.93
CA GLN A 12 7.73 11.56 -14.31
C GLN A 12 7.71 12.50 -13.08
N GLY A 13 6.86 12.23 -12.07
CA GLY A 13 6.74 13.06 -10.86
C GLY A 13 8.03 13.11 -10.03
N ALA A 14 8.27 14.19 -9.27
CA ALA A 14 9.51 14.38 -8.51
C ALA A 14 9.73 13.32 -7.40
N HIS A 15 8.65 12.93 -6.73
CA HIS A 15 8.58 11.78 -5.83
C HIS A 15 7.36 10.93 -6.21
N ASN A 16 7.57 9.64 -6.45
CA ASN A 16 6.54 8.67 -6.79
C ASN A 16 6.58 7.52 -5.77
N ALA A 17 5.50 7.30 -5.01
CA ALA A 17 5.52 6.30 -3.94
C ALA A 17 4.15 5.75 -3.57
N PHE A 18 4.12 4.76 -2.69
CA PHE A 18 2.91 4.25 -2.06
C PHE A 18 1.92 3.63 -3.06
N THR A 19 2.35 2.57 -3.73
CA THR A 19 1.60 1.98 -4.83
C THR A 19 0.42 1.13 -4.33
N ASP A 20 -0.51 0.88 -5.22
CA ASP A 20 -1.41 -0.26 -5.17
C ASP A 20 -1.77 -0.75 -6.58
N LEU A 21 -2.23 -1.99 -6.70
CA LEU A 21 -2.45 -2.67 -7.98
C LEU A 21 -3.71 -3.53 -7.88
N ILE A 22 -4.57 -3.46 -8.91
CA ILE A 22 -5.74 -4.31 -9.03
C ILE A 22 -6.00 -4.67 -10.49
N ARG A 23 -6.69 -5.79 -10.73
CA ARG A 23 -7.34 -6.07 -12.01
C ARG A 23 -8.81 -5.66 -11.93
N PHE A 24 -9.25 -4.80 -12.84
CA PHE A 24 -10.64 -4.35 -12.94
C PHE A 24 -11.06 -4.33 -14.41
N GLN A 25 -12.22 -4.94 -14.71
CA GLN A 25 -12.79 -5.03 -16.07
C GLN A 25 -11.76 -5.45 -17.15
N GLY A 26 -10.94 -6.45 -16.84
CA GLY A 26 -9.94 -7.01 -17.78
C GLY A 26 -8.67 -6.19 -17.97
N ALA A 27 -8.52 -5.04 -17.29
CA ALA A 27 -7.31 -4.23 -17.31
C ALA A 27 -6.63 -4.21 -15.93
N LEU A 28 -5.34 -3.91 -15.90
CA LEU A 28 -4.65 -3.57 -14.65
C LEU A 28 -4.74 -2.08 -14.38
N PHE A 29 -4.93 -1.73 -13.12
CA PHE A 29 -4.86 -0.37 -12.61
C PHE A 29 -3.81 -0.30 -11.52
N CYS A 30 -2.90 0.67 -11.63
CA CYS A 30 -1.88 0.97 -10.63
C CYS A 30 -2.09 2.39 -10.13
N VAL A 31 -2.26 2.58 -8.83
CA VAL A 31 -2.30 3.90 -8.21
C VAL A 31 -1.01 4.14 -7.43
N PHE A 32 -0.57 5.39 -7.36
CA PHE A 32 0.49 5.82 -6.47
C PHE A 32 0.39 7.31 -6.18
N ARG A 33 1.07 7.75 -5.13
CA ARG A 33 1.23 9.16 -4.82
C ARG A 33 2.30 9.79 -5.70
N GLU A 34 2.00 10.94 -6.28
CA GLU A 34 2.98 11.91 -6.78
C GLU A 34 3.04 13.13 -5.85
N GLY A 35 4.23 13.67 -5.65
CA GLY A 35 4.42 14.96 -4.96
C GLY A 35 5.84 15.50 -5.16
N THR A 36 6.13 16.66 -4.60
CA THR A 36 7.49 17.24 -4.64
C THR A 36 8.51 16.50 -3.78
N ALA A 37 8.07 15.86 -2.69
CA ALA A 37 8.91 15.10 -1.77
C ALA A 37 8.12 13.98 -1.05
N HIS A 38 8.83 13.13 -0.29
CA HIS A 38 8.22 12.04 0.48
C HIS A 38 7.11 12.51 1.42
N VAL A 39 7.25 13.71 2.02
CA VAL A 39 6.19 14.45 2.71
C VAL A 39 6.18 15.85 2.12
N SER A 40 5.04 16.29 1.60
CA SER A 40 4.92 17.58 0.89
C SER A 40 3.43 17.94 0.75
N PRO A 41 3.06 19.23 0.75
CA PRO A 41 1.65 19.64 0.74
C PRO A 41 0.94 19.34 -0.60
N ASP A 42 1.67 19.00 -1.66
CA ASP A 42 1.14 18.90 -3.03
C ASP A 42 0.83 17.46 -3.49
N GLY A 43 0.66 16.53 -2.54
CA GLY A 43 0.40 15.13 -2.85
C GLY A 43 -0.87 14.92 -3.66
N ALA A 44 -0.75 14.09 -4.71
CA ALA A 44 -1.85 13.70 -5.59
C ALA A 44 -1.79 12.20 -5.90
N LEU A 45 -2.94 11.61 -6.24
CA LEU A 45 -3.02 10.18 -6.57
C LEU A 45 -3.08 10.00 -8.09
N ARG A 46 -1.97 9.50 -8.66
CA ARG A 46 -1.84 9.16 -10.08
C ARG A 46 -2.38 7.76 -10.32
N ILE A 47 -3.15 7.58 -11.37
CA ILE A 47 -3.66 6.27 -11.77
C ILE A 47 -3.17 5.94 -13.17
N LEU A 48 -2.50 4.80 -13.28
CA LEU A 48 -2.09 4.20 -14.54
C LEU A 48 -2.99 3.01 -14.87
N ARG A 49 -3.24 2.80 -16.16
CA ARG A 49 -3.96 1.65 -16.69
C ARG A 49 -3.09 0.89 -17.69
N SER A 50 -3.15 -0.43 -17.63
CA SER A 50 -2.58 -1.33 -18.64
C SER A 50 -3.67 -2.26 -19.17
N ALA A 51 -3.94 -2.15 -20.49
CA ALA A 51 -4.92 -2.98 -21.19
C ALA A 51 -4.32 -4.32 -21.67
N ASP A 52 -3.00 -4.46 -21.58
CA ASP A 52 -2.19 -5.58 -22.06
C ASP A 52 -1.41 -6.23 -20.90
N LEU A 53 -2.03 -6.26 -19.71
CA LEU A 53 -1.58 -7.04 -18.56
C LEU A 53 -0.12 -6.77 -18.13
N GLY A 54 0.23 -5.48 -18.15
CA GLY A 54 1.47 -4.93 -17.62
C GLY A 54 2.54 -4.65 -18.66
N ASP A 55 2.25 -4.82 -19.96
CA ASP A 55 3.22 -4.55 -21.03
C ASP A 55 3.34 -3.07 -21.35
N THR A 56 2.23 -2.35 -21.47
CA THR A 56 2.18 -0.89 -21.65
C THR A 56 1.29 -0.24 -20.60
N TRP A 57 1.66 0.98 -20.18
CA TRP A 57 0.98 1.72 -19.13
C TRP A 57 0.66 3.14 -19.60
N GLN A 58 -0.55 3.58 -19.27
CA GLN A 58 -1.09 4.88 -19.66
C GLN A 58 -1.58 5.61 -18.41
N SER A 59 -1.20 6.88 -18.22
CA SER A 59 -1.82 7.70 -17.17
C SER A 59 -3.25 8.01 -17.57
N VAL A 60 -4.23 7.53 -16.77
CA VAL A 60 -5.66 7.70 -17.05
C VAL A 60 -6.33 8.72 -16.13
N ALA A 61 -5.78 8.96 -14.93
CA ALA A 61 -6.32 9.95 -14.01
C ALA A 61 -5.23 10.52 -13.08
N LEU A 62 -5.52 11.69 -12.52
CA LEU A 62 -4.75 12.34 -11.47
C LEU A 62 -5.70 13.03 -10.50
N ILE A 63 -5.91 12.41 -9.35
CA ILE A 63 -6.79 12.93 -8.31
C ILE A 63 -6.01 13.94 -7.48
N ARG A 64 -6.55 15.16 -7.38
CA ARG A 64 -5.96 16.29 -6.65
C ARG A 64 -6.93 16.83 -5.61
N SER A 65 -6.39 17.53 -4.63
CA SER A 65 -7.15 18.31 -3.66
C SER A 65 -6.46 19.66 -3.46
N ASP A 66 -7.24 20.74 -3.49
CA ASP A 66 -6.75 22.07 -3.12
C ASP A 66 -6.68 22.23 -1.58
N GLU A 67 -7.33 21.32 -0.85
CA GLU A 67 -7.49 21.39 0.60
C GLU A 67 -6.55 20.45 1.36
N ALA A 68 -5.91 19.48 0.70
CA ALA A 68 -5.16 18.42 1.36
C ALA A 68 -3.98 17.84 0.56
N ASP A 69 -2.94 17.41 1.28
CA ASP A 69 -1.91 16.49 0.77
C ASP A 69 -2.51 15.09 0.70
N LEU A 70 -2.76 14.59 -0.51
CA LEU A 70 -3.29 13.25 -0.73
C LEU A 70 -2.19 12.19 -0.65
N ARG A 71 -2.51 11.08 0.02
CA ARG A 71 -1.55 10.06 0.45
C ARG A 71 -2.07 8.64 0.25
N ASP A 72 -1.12 7.73 0.02
CA ASP A 72 -1.26 6.27 0.08
C ASP A 72 -2.54 5.72 -0.56
N GLY A 73 -2.71 5.98 -1.86
CA GLY A 73 -3.83 5.45 -2.64
C GLY A 73 -3.91 3.92 -2.59
N LYS A 74 -5.12 3.38 -2.36
CA LYS A 74 -5.44 1.94 -2.40
C LYS A 74 -6.66 1.69 -3.27
N LEU A 75 -6.61 0.61 -4.06
CA LEU A 75 -7.68 0.25 -4.99
C LEU A 75 -8.38 -1.04 -4.51
N ILE A 76 -9.70 -1.07 -4.66
CA ILE A 76 -10.51 -2.27 -4.45
C ILE A 76 -11.70 -2.25 -5.40
N GLU A 77 -12.09 -3.41 -5.91
CA GLU A 77 -13.37 -3.57 -6.61
C GLU A 77 -14.42 -3.94 -5.59
N TYR A 78 -15.57 -3.27 -5.65
CA TYR A 78 -16.70 -3.54 -4.79
C TYR A 78 -18.01 -3.26 -5.52
N GLN A 79 -18.87 -4.28 -5.61
CA GLN A 79 -20.20 -4.19 -6.25
C GLN A 79 -20.16 -3.66 -7.70
N GLY A 80 -19.13 -4.01 -8.46
CA GLY A 80 -18.94 -3.63 -9.86
C GLY A 80 -18.27 -2.27 -10.07
N GLU A 81 -17.93 -1.57 -8.99
CA GLU A 81 -17.25 -0.27 -9.03
C GLU A 81 -15.81 -0.40 -8.56
N LEU A 82 -14.93 0.38 -9.19
CA LEU A 82 -13.57 0.57 -8.71
C LEU A 82 -13.57 1.69 -7.68
N LEU A 83 -13.16 1.35 -6.46
CA LEU A 83 -12.99 2.30 -5.37
C LEU A 83 -11.52 2.67 -5.22
N LEU A 84 -11.26 3.94 -4.95
CA LEU A 84 -9.96 4.47 -4.57
C LEU A 84 -10.06 5.04 -3.16
N LEU A 85 -9.33 4.45 -2.22
CA LEU A 85 -9.13 4.96 -0.87
C LEU A 85 -7.85 5.79 -0.83
N GLY A 86 -7.83 6.89 -0.07
CA GLY A 86 -6.61 7.65 0.22
C GLY A 86 -6.73 8.50 1.48
N GLY A 87 -5.59 8.76 2.12
CA GLY A 87 -5.50 9.72 3.23
C GLY A 87 -5.35 11.15 2.72
N GLY A 88 -5.87 12.13 3.45
CA GLY A 88 -5.70 13.56 3.16
C GLY A 88 -5.28 14.31 4.42
N THR A 89 -4.06 14.87 4.43
CA THR A 89 -3.64 15.79 5.51
C THR A 89 -4.07 17.20 5.14
N LEU A 90 -5.01 17.76 5.89
CA LEU A 90 -5.67 19.02 5.55
C LEU A 90 -4.71 20.22 5.72
N HIS A 91 -4.67 21.10 4.73
CA HIS A 91 -3.81 22.30 4.70
C HIS A 91 -4.12 23.30 5.81
N ASP A 92 -5.39 23.35 6.24
CA ASP A 92 -5.85 24.16 7.37
C ASP A 92 -5.38 23.63 8.74
N LYS A 93 -4.65 22.51 8.74
CA LYS A 93 -4.14 21.81 9.94
C LYS A 93 -5.25 21.31 10.86
N SER A 94 -6.47 21.18 10.37
CA SER A 94 -7.59 20.64 11.15
C SER A 94 -7.52 19.12 11.32
N GLY A 95 -6.52 18.46 10.73
CA GLY A 95 -6.16 17.07 10.97
C GLY A 95 -6.12 16.23 9.69
N LEU A 96 -6.13 14.91 9.88
CA LEU A 96 -6.20 13.92 8.80
C LEU A 96 -7.65 13.51 8.54
N GLN A 97 -7.99 13.27 7.27
CA GLN A 97 -9.25 12.66 6.86
C GLN A 97 -9.01 11.59 5.80
N SER A 98 -9.65 10.43 5.94
CA SER A 98 -9.68 9.41 4.88
C SER A 98 -10.78 9.72 3.87
N HIS A 99 -10.49 9.48 2.59
CA HIS A 99 -11.36 9.79 1.46
C HIS A 99 -11.54 8.56 0.57
N LEU A 100 -12.72 8.44 -0.04
CA LEU A 100 -13.07 7.40 -0.98
C LEU A 100 -13.63 8.01 -2.27
N TRP A 101 -13.07 7.63 -3.40
CA TRP A 101 -13.57 7.96 -4.73
C TRP A 101 -14.09 6.69 -5.40
N ARG A 102 -15.08 6.83 -6.28
CA ARG A 102 -15.75 5.71 -6.94
C ARG A 102 -15.70 5.89 -8.44
N SER A 103 -15.58 4.80 -9.19
CA SER A 103 -15.56 4.82 -10.65
C SER A 103 -16.20 3.56 -11.23
N LEU A 104 -17.00 3.73 -12.27
CA LEU A 104 -17.61 2.62 -13.01
C LEU A 104 -16.66 2.04 -14.08
N ASP A 105 -15.65 2.78 -14.50
CA ASP A 105 -14.76 2.44 -15.63
C ASP A 105 -13.26 2.59 -15.33
N GLY A 106 -12.92 3.12 -14.14
CA GLY A 106 -11.56 3.46 -13.72
C GLY A 106 -10.97 4.70 -14.39
N LEU A 107 -11.77 5.43 -15.18
CA LEU A 107 -11.36 6.62 -15.94
C LEU A 107 -12.02 7.88 -15.37
N VAL A 108 -13.34 7.82 -15.14
CA VAL A 108 -14.13 8.92 -14.56
C VAL A 108 -14.40 8.61 -13.10
N TRP A 109 -14.03 9.55 -12.23
CA TRP A 109 -14.11 9.39 -10.78
C TRP A 109 -15.14 10.35 -10.18
N SER A 110 -15.85 9.89 -9.16
CA SER A 110 -16.77 10.71 -8.37
C SER A 110 -16.03 11.81 -7.61
N ASP A 111 -16.79 12.70 -6.95
CA ASP A 111 -16.23 13.51 -5.87
C ASP A 111 -15.79 12.63 -4.68
N ALA A 112 -14.91 13.18 -3.84
CA ALA A 112 -14.38 12.50 -2.66
C ALA A 112 -15.47 12.37 -1.58
N LEU A 113 -15.70 11.15 -1.09
CA LEU A 113 -16.47 10.89 0.12
C LEU A 113 -15.54 10.85 1.33
N LYS A 114 -15.85 11.60 2.38
CA LYS A 114 -15.12 11.50 3.65
C LYS A 114 -15.60 10.26 4.39
N ILE A 115 -14.68 9.36 4.73
CA ILE A 115 -14.98 8.08 5.39
C ILE A 115 -14.12 7.86 6.62
N GLY A 116 -14.62 7.04 7.54
CA GLY A 116 -13.98 6.78 8.83
C GLY A 116 -13.93 8.02 9.72
N ASP A 117 -13.46 7.84 10.95
CA ASP A 117 -13.37 8.93 11.91
C ASP A 117 -12.28 9.93 11.51
N LYS A 118 -12.57 11.23 11.71
CA LYS A 118 -11.55 12.28 11.53
C LYS A 118 -10.35 11.99 12.45
N GLY A 119 -9.15 12.12 11.90
CA GLY A 119 -7.89 11.80 12.60
C GLY A 119 -7.42 10.34 12.44
N TYR A 120 -8.25 9.46 11.88
CA TYR A 120 -7.85 8.08 11.54
C TYR A 120 -7.53 7.94 10.05
N TRP A 121 -6.37 7.38 9.78
CA TRP A 121 -5.94 6.99 8.45
C TRP A 121 -6.41 5.58 8.15
N LEU A 122 -7.50 5.43 7.40
CA LEU A 122 -7.93 4.14 6.90
C LEU A 122 -6.92 3.66 5.85
N TRP A 123 -6.21 2.59 6.16
CA TRP A 123 -4.97 2.25 5.47
C TRP A 123 -5.16 1.45 4.19
N ARG A 124 -6.04 0.44 4.21
CA ARG A 124 -6.40 -0.43 3.09
C ARG A 124 -7.79 -1.04 3.37
N LEU A 125 -8.53 -1.32 2.30
CA LEU A 125 -9.79 -2.08 2.37
C LEU A 125 -9.58 -3.51 1.86
N THR A 126 -10.34 -4.45 2.44
CA THR A 126 -10.46 -5.84 2.01
C THR A 126 -11.94 -6.21 2.00
N GLU A 127 -12.40 -6.84 0.94
CA GLU A 127 -13.78 -7.34 0.83
C GLU A 127 -13.87 -8.75 1.43
N TYR A 128 -14.92 -8.99 2.21
CA TYR A 128 -15.26 -10.30 2.75
C TYR A 128 -16.76 -10.40 2.96
N GLN A 129 -17.38 -11.45 2.40
CA GLN A 129 -18.82 -11.70 2.48
C GLN A 129 -19.69 -10.48 2.12
N ASN A 130 -19.35 -9.78 1.03
CA ASN A 130 -20.02 -8.55 0.57
C ASN A 130 -19.91 -7.35 1.51
N ALA A 131 -18.99 -7.36 2.48
CA ALA A 131 -18.67 -6.20 3.30
C ALA A 131 -17.21 -5.79 3.12
N LEU A 132 -16.94 -4.49 3.25
CA LEU A 132 -15.60 -3.94 3.26
C LEU A 132 -15.11 -3.81 4.70
N TYR A 133 -13.90 -4.31 4.95
CA TYR A 133 -13.18 -4.16 6.20
C TYR A 133 -11.94 -3.32 5.97
N GLY A 134 -11.61 -2.45 6.93
CA GLY A 134 -10.41 -1.64 6.86
C GLY A 134 -9.89 -1.27 8.23
N VAL A 135 -8.58 -1.24 8.39
CA VAL A 135 -7.95 -0.81 9.64
C VAL A 135 -7.53 0.64 9.49
N GLY A 136 -8.01 1.49 10.40
CA GLY A 136 -7.60 2.89 10.49
C GLY A 136 -6.69 3.12 11.67
N TYR A 137 -5.63 3.91 11.52
CA TYR A 137 -4.73 4.25 12.63
C TYR A 137 -4.70 5.76 12.89
N ARG A 138 -4.52 6.13 14.16
CA ARG A 138 -4.21 7.51 14.54
C ARG A 138 -2.70 7.69 14.50
N ALA A 139 -2.22 8.64 13.69
CA ALA A 139 -0.79 8.93 13.60
C ALA A 139 -0.25 9.51 14.92
N GLY A 140 0.96 9.13 15.28
CA GLY A 140 1.66 9.61 16.48
C GLY A 140 1.80 8.55 17.57
N PRO A 141 2.60 8.83 18.60
CA PRO A 141 3.12 7.78 19.50
C PRO A 141 2.05 7.15 20.40
N ASP A 142 1.00 7.90 20.72
CA ASP A 142 -0.18 7.42 21.46
C ASP A 142 -1.31 6.94 20.51
N GLY A 143 -0.92 6.62 19.27
CA GLY A 143 -1.78 6.11 18.22
C GLY A 143 -2.35 4.74 18.57
N ASP A 144 -3.62 4.57 18.32
CA ASP A 144 -4.28 3.27 18.31
C ASP A 144 -4.75 2.95 16.88
N THR A 145 -5.20 1.71 16.71
CA THR A 145 -5.89 1.27 15.50
C THR A 145 -7.35 0.98 15.81
N ARG A 146 -8.19 1.15 14.78
CA ARG A 146 -9.62 0.80 14.74
C ARG A 146 -9.86 -0.14 13.58
N LEU A 147 -10.76 -1.09 13.76
CA LEU A 147 -11.31 -1.87 12.65
C LEU A 147 -12.63 -1.22 12.24
N TYR A 148 -12.78 -0.92 10.96
CA TYR A 148 -14.00 -0.41 10.36
C TYR A 148 -14.64 -1.48 9.49
N LYS A 149 -15.97 -1.41 9.38
CA LYS A 149 -16.78 -2.23 8.49
C LYS A 149 -17.74 -1.34 7.71
N SER A 150 -17.98 -1.69 6.45
CA SER A 150 -18.99 -1.07 5.60
C SER A 150 -19.74 -2.13 4.81
N ASP A 151 -21.07 -2.08 4.83
CA ASP A 151 -21.94 -2.99 4.07
C ASP A 151 -22.40 -2.40 2.73
N ASP A 152 -22.12 -1.11 2.49
CA ASP A 152 -22.58 -0.37 1.31
C ASP A 152 -21.45 0.34 0.55
N GLY A 153 -20.22 0.33 1.10
CA GLY A 153 -19.08 1.05 0.53
C GLY A 153 -19.23 2.57 0.59
N VAL A 154 -20.09 3.09 1.47
CA VAL A 154 -20.35 4.51 1.68
C VAL A 154 -20.21 4.86 3.16
N GLN A 155 -20.91 4.15 4.04
CA GLN A 155 -20.85 4.34 5.49
C GLN A 155 -19.86 3.34 6.10
N PHE A 156 -18.85 3.84 6.80
CA PHE A 156 -17.84 3.03 7.48
C PHE A 156 -18.04 3.17 8.99
N GLU A 157 -18.59 2.13 9.60
CA GLU A 157 -18.82 2.07 11.04
C GLU A 157 -17.59 1.50 11.75
N THR A 158 -17.33 1.98 12.97
CA THR A 158 -16.28 1.40 13.81
C THR A 158 -16.74 0.03 14.32
N TRP A 159 -16.16 -1.03 13.77
CA TRP A 159 -16.40 -2.41 14.21
C TRP A 159 -15.71 -2.71 15.54
N LEU A 160 -14.46 -2.26 15.70
CA LEU A 160 -13.71 -2.33 16.96
C LEU A 160 -13.05 -0.99 17.25
N MET A 161 -13.41 -0.36 18.38
CA MET A 161 -12.90 0.95 18.80
C MET A 161 -11.41 0.96 19.15
N VAL A 162 -10.91 -0.16 19.67
CA VAL A 162 -9.49 -0.38 19.93
C VAL A 162 -9.16 -1.74 19.34
N PHE A 163 -8.62 -1.73 18.12
CA PHE A 163 -8.21 -2.94 17.42
C PHE A 163 -6.84 -3.43 17.92
N ASN A 164 -5.90 -2.50 18.09
CA ASN A 164 -4.61 -2.71 18.75
C ASN A 164 -4.04 -1.35 19.22
N ASN A 165 -3.32 -1.35 20.35
CA ASN A 165 -2.64 -0.20 20.94
C ASN A 165 -1.29 -0.57 21.57
N GLN A 166 -0.68 -1.67 21.12
CA GLN A 166 0.59 -2.20 21.63
C GLN A 166 1.76 -1.43 21.01
N GLY A 167 2.06 -0.23 21.52
CA GLY A 167 3.08 0.66 20.95
C GLY A 167 2.56 1.47 19.75
N TYR A 168 3.46 2.05 18.96
CA TYR A 168 3.05 2.84 17.78
C TYR A 168 2.71 1.94 16.60
N VAL A 169 1.50 1.39 16.62
CA VAL A 169 0.91 0.61 15.53
C VAL A 169 0.29 1.50 14.46
N ASN A 170 0.45 1.12 13.19
CA ASN A 170 -0.03 1.96 12.08
C ASN A 170 -0.47 1.17 10.83
N GLU A 171 0.39 1.06 9.82
CA GLU A 171 0.12 0.47 8.51
C GLU A 171 -0.22 -1.02 8.65
N SER A 172 -1.18 -1.50 7.86
CA SER A 172 -1.77 -2.82 8.07
C SER A 172 -2.13 -3.53 6.77
N ALA A 173 -2.39 -4.83 6.85
CA ALA A 173 -3.04 -5.58 5.78
C ALA A 173 -3.88 -6.68 6.40
N ILE A 174 -5.17 -6.74 6.04
CA ILE A 174 -6.08 -7.78 6.50
C ILE A 174 -6.45 -8.69 5.33
N VAL A 175 -6.46 -10.00 5.57
CA VAL A 175 -7.01 -11.00 4.65
C VAL A 175 -7.90 -11.95 5.42
N PHE A 176 -8.87 -12.53 4.71
CA PHE A 176 -9.78 -13.52 5.25
C PHE A 176 -9.63 -14.81 4.44
N ASP A 177 -9.56 -15.94 5.14
CA ASP A 177 -9.56 -17.28 4.56
C ASP A 177 -10.63 -18.11 5.27
N GLN A 178 -11.76 -18.32 4.57
CA GLN A 178 -12.97 -18.86 5.16
C GLN A 178 -13.31 -18.05 6.42
N ASP A 179 -13.58 -18.70 7.54
CA ASP A 179 -13.94 -18.05 8.80
C ASP A 179 -12.75 -17.47 9.58
N ASN A 180 -11.52 -17.52 9.05
CA ASN A 180 -10.33 -17.00 9.71
C ASN A 180 -9.91 -15.64 9.13
N GLY A 181 -9.63 -14.69 10.01
CA GLY A 181 -9.08 -13.37 9.67
C GLY A 181 -7.64 -13.26 10.15
N PHE A 182 -6.78 -12.74 9.30
CA PHE A 182 -5.37 -12.46 9.60
C PHE A 182 -5.09 -10.98 9.35
N CYS A 183 -4.42 -10.31 10.28
CA CYS A 183 -4.04 -8.90 10.17
C CYS A 183 -2.54 -8.74 10.43
N LEU A 184 -1.82 -8.34 9.40
CA LEU A 184 -0.43 -7.95 9.50
C LEU A 184 -0.37 -6.48 9.87
N LEU A 185 0.34 -6.14 10.95
CA LEU A 185 0.36 -4.78 11.48
C LEU A 185 1.80 -4.31 11.70
N ARG A 186 2.13 -3.15 11.13
CA ARG A 186 3.38 -2.45 11.39
C ARG A 186 3.34 -1.82 12.78
N ARG A 187 4.47 -1.93 13.48
CA ARG A 187 4.73 -1.30 14.77
C ARG A 187 6.11 -0.67 14.76
N ASP A 188 6.20 0.62 15.06
CA ASP A 188 7.46 1.37 15.03
C ASP A 188 8.01 1.68 16.43
N PRO A 189 9.35 1.69 16.60
CA PRO A 189 9.98 2.07 17.87
C PRO A 189 9.97 3.59 18.00
N VAL A 190 9.05 4.14 18.79
CA VAL A 190 9.03 5.57 19.10
C VAL A 190 9.59 5.84 20.50
N TRP A 191 8.97 5.27 21.53
CA TRP A 191 9.35 5.48 22.94
C TRP A 191 9.75 4.20 23.68
N GLY A 192 9.77 3.05 22.98
CA GLY A 192 10.01 1.74 23.58
C GLY A 192 10.77 0.80 22.65
N PRO A 193 11.18 -0.37 23.15
CA PRO A 193 11.93 -1.38 22.40
C PRO A 193 11.05 -2.16 21.41
N GLU A 194 9.76 -1.87 21.31
CA GLU A 194 8.84 -2.55 20.39
C GLU A 194 9.01 -2.03 18.96
N TYR A 195 9.56 -2.84 18.06
CA TYR A 195 9.79 -2.47 16.65
C TYR A 195 9.48 -3.58 15.65
N VAL A 196 9.17 -4.79 16.11
CA VAL A 196 8.78 -5.90 15.25
C VAL A 196 7.30 -5.81 14.94
N GLY A 197 6.93 -6.28 13.74
CA GLY A 197 5.52 -6.33 13.33
C GLY A 197 4.70 -7.25 14.22
N LEU A 198 3.38 -7.13 14.09
CA LEU A 198 2.42 -7.97 14.78
C LEU A 198 1.60 -8.75 13.76
N LEU A 199 1.21 -9.97 14.12
CA LEU A 199 0.17 -10.72 13.43
C LEU A 199 -1.02 -10.88 14.38
N GLY A 200 -2.16 -10.37 13.94
CA GLY A 200 -3.46 -10.60 14.57
C GLY A 200 -4.17 -11.76 13.89
N CYS A 201 -4.78 -12.64 14.68
CA CYS A 201 -5.61 -13.75 14.20
C CYS A 201 -6.98 -13.66 14.87
N SER A 202 -8.04 -13.93 14.12
CA SER A 202 -9.40 -13.97 14.64
C SER A 202 -10.24 -14.96 13.85
N GLN A 203 -11.33 -15.43 14.45
CA GLN A 203 -12.39 -16.14 13.74
C GLN A 203 -13.62 -15.26 13.61
N ALA A 204 -14.46 -15.52 12.62
CA ALA A 204 -15.76 -14.88 12.47
C ALA A 204 -16.54 -14.94 13.81
N PRO A 205 -17.17 -13.84 14.27
CA PRO A 205 -17.47 -12.59 13.55
C PRO A 205 -16.39 -11.50 13.65
N PHE A 206 -15.13 -11.86 13.90
CA PHE A 206 -13.97 -10.97 13.92
C PHE A 206 -14.01 -9.89 15.00
N ILE A 207 -14.59 -10.23 16.15
CA ILE A 207 -14.72 -9.33 17.31
C ILE A 207 -13.67 -9.60 18.40
N ASP A 208 -12.94 -10.70 18.30
CA ASP A 208 -11.90 -11.10 19.25
C ASP A 208 -10.62 -11.46 18.50
N TRP A 209 -9.59 -10.62 18.63
CA TRP A 209 -8.34 -10.74 17.91
C TRP A 209 -7.19 -11.06 18.86
N GLN A 210 -6.49 -12.15 18.57
CA GLN A 210 -5.31 -12.58 19.30
C GLN A 210 -4.08 -12.09 18.56
N TRP A 211 -3.17 -11.41 19.27
CA TRP A 211 -2.00 -10.76 18.68
C TRP A 211 -0.72 -11.44 19.14
N GLN A 212 0.21 -11.65 18.21
CA GLN A 212 1.56 -12.11 18.50
C GLN A 212 2.60 -11.24 17.81
N GLU A 213 3.80 -11.22 18.36
CA GLU A 213 4.96 -10.57 17.74
C GLU A 213 5.50 -11.41 16.59
N LEU A 214 5.97 -10.73 15.55
CA LEU A 214 6.76 -11.32 14.50
C LEU A 214 8.25 -11.27 14.86
N ASP A 215 9.08 -12.03 14.16
CA ASP A 215 10.54 -12.00 14.31
C ASP A 215 11.23 -10.87 13.51
N LYS A 216 10.47 -10.07 12.76
CA LYS A 216 10.99 -8.98 11.91
C LYS A 216 10.19 -7.68 12.03
N ARG A 217 10.90 -6.57 11.85
CA ARG A 217 10.31 -5.28 11.51
C ARG A 217 9.83 -5.28 10.06
N ILE A 218 8.63 -4.77 9.84
CA ILE A 218 8.00 -4.67 8.52
C ILE A 218 7.50 -3.25 8.26
N GLY A 219 7.28 -2.92 6.98
CA GLY A 219 6.57 -1.69 6.63
C GLY A 219 5.95 -1.71 5.23
N GLY A 220 4.94 -0.85 5.04
CA GLY A 220 4.08 -0.82 3.86
C GLY A 220 3.48 -2.19 3.50
N PRO A 221 2.91 -2.96 4.45
CA PRO A 221 2.47 -4.32 4.18
C PRO A 221 1.30 -4.36 3.18
N VAL A 222 1.34 -5.39 2.34
CA VAL A 222 0.18 -5.97 1.64
C VAL A 222 0.25 -7.47 1.82
N MET A 223 -0.88 -8.11 2.09
CA MET A 223 -0.98 -9.53 2.44
C MET A 223 -1.96 -10.22 1.51
N LEU A 224 -1.70 -11.51 1.24
CA LEU A 224 -2.52 -12.35 0.38
C LEU A 224 -2.49 -13.80 0.86
N MET A 225 -3.56 -14.52 0.59
CA MET A 225 -3.60 -15.98 0.73
C MET A 225 -3.26 -16.63 -0.61
N TYR A 226 -2.34 -17.60 -0.59
CA TYR A 226 -2.03 -18.42 -1.76
C TYR A 226 -1.85 -19.87 -1.33
N GLN A 227 -2.77 -20.75 -1.75
CA GLN A 227 -2.74 -22.18 -1.38
C GLN A 227 -2.62 -22.41 0.14
N SER A 228 -3.46 -21.71 0.92
CA SER A 228 -3.44 -21.74 2.40
C SER A 228 -2.17 -21.18 3.06
N ARG A 229 -1.27 -20.57 2.29
CA ARG A 229 -0.08 -19.89 2.81
C ARG A 229 -0.34 -18.40 2.92
N LEU A 230 0.12 -17.82 4.02
CA LEU A 230 0.03 -16.39 4.28
C LEU A 230 1.26 -15.69 3.71
N LEU A 231 1.12 -15.10 2.52
CA LEU A 231 2.20 -14.36 1.87
C LEU A 231 1.99 -12.86 2.06
N ALA A 232 3.09 -12.10 2.07
CA ALA A 232 3.04 -10.65 2.11
C ALA A 232 4.18 -10.03 1.29
N VAL A 233 3.95 -8.81 0.80
CA VAL A 233 5.03 -7.96 0.30
C VAL A 233 5.24 -6.83 1.30
N VAL A 234 6.46 -6.72 1.81
CA VAL A 234 6.81 -5.80 2.89
C VAL A 234 8.15 -5.12 2.63
N ARG A 235 8.40 -4.03 3.34
CA ARG A 235 9.73 -3.48 3.55
C ARG A 235 10.39 -4.22 4.72
N LEU A 236 11.59 -4.75 4.52
CA LEU A 236 12.44 -5.26 5.59
C LEU A 236 13.50 -4.23 5.98
N TYR A 237 13.92 -4.25 7.24
CA TYR A 237 14.79 -3.24 7.88
C TYR A 237 16.00 -3.83 8.60
N ASP A 238 16.45 -5.02 8.20
CA ASP A 238 17.65 -5.65 8.78
C ASP A 238 18.94 -4.95 8.29
N GLU A 239 20.00 -5.69 7.94
CA GLU A 239 21.21 -5.11 7.37
C GLU A 239 20.96 -4.29 6.08
N GLN A 240 19.90 -4.61 5.32
CA GLN A 240 19.57 -3.90 4.08
C GLN A 240 18.08 -3.60 3.93
N VAL A 241 17.75 -2.32 3.81
CA VAL A 241 16.37 -1.91 3.49
C VAL A 241 16.00 -2.32 2.08
N ARG A 242 15.00 -3.20 1.96
CA ARG A 242 14.54 -3.77 0.69
C ARG A 242 13.05 -4.08 0.70
N THR A 243 12.45 -4.14 -0.49
CA THR A 243 11.13 -4.70 -0.73
C THR A 243 11.25 -6.20 -0.94
N ALA A 244 10.52 -7.00 -0.17
CA ALA A 244 10.60 -8.45 -0.21
C ALA A 244 9.21 -9.10 -0.22
N LEU A 245 9.08 -10.18 -0.98
CA LEU A 245 8.01 -11.17 -0.82
C LEU A 245 8.41 -12.11 0.32
N VAL A 246 7.54 -12.22 1.30
CA VAL A 246 7.72 -13.04 2.50
C VAL A 246 6.56 -13.99 2.69
N GLU A 247 6.80 -15.06 3.42
CA GLU A 247 5.79 -15.93 4.01
C GLU A 247 5.77 -15.71 5.53
N ILE A 248 4.58 -15.63 6.10
CA ILE A 248 4.35 -15.44 7.52
C ILE A 248 3.79 -16.74 8.07
N HIS A 249 4.51 -17.33 9.02
CA HIS A 249 4.09 -18.56 9.69
C HIS A 249 3.20 -18.21 10.89
N PRO A 250 1.87 -18.39 10.81
CA PRO A 250 0.95 -17.89 11.82
C PRO A 250 1.11 -18.57 13.19
N ASP A 251 1.66 -19.79 13.26
CA ASP A 251 1.84 -20.50 14.53
C ASP A 251 3.10 -20.06 15.30
N THR A 252 4.07 -19.45 14.60
CA THR A 252 5.40 -19.16 15.18
C THR A 252 5.77 -17.69 15.12
N GLY A 253 5.07 -16.87 14.32
CA GLY A 253 5.43 -15.48 14.07
C GLY A 253 6.67 -15.30 13.18
N VAL A 254 7.21 -16.38 12.61
CA VAL A 254 8.39 -16.32 11.75
C VAL A 254 8.05 -15.70 10.39
N VAL A 255 8.82 -14.70 9.98
CA VAL A 255 8.75 -14.04 8.67
C VAL A 255 9.86 -14.55 7.77
N GLN A 256 9.54 -15.57 6.98
CA GLN A 256 10.46 -16.16 6.02
C GLN A 256 10.54 -15.32 4.76
N GLU A 257 11.72 -14.81 4.42
CA GLU A 257 11.91 -14.13 3.14
C GLU A 257 12.01 -15.14 2.00
N LEU A 258 11.15 -14.99 0.99
CA LEU A 258 11.09 -15.88 -0.16
C LEU A 258 11.80 -15.30 -1.39
N LEU A 259 11.72 -13.97 -1.57
CA LEU A 259 12.29 -13.28 -2.72
C LEU A 259 12.48 -11.79 -2.43
N THR A 260 13.67 -11.27 -2.73
CA THR A 260 13.95 -9.82 -2.74
C THR A 260 13.64 -9.21 -4.11
N LEU A 261 12.87 -8.12 -4.15
CA LEU A 261 12.66 -7.32 -5.36
C LEU A 261 13.83 -6.34 -5.55
N PRO A 262 14.22 -6.00 -6.80
CA PRO A 262 15.21 -4.95 -7.07
C PRO A 262 14.79 -3.63 -6.42
N SER A 263 15.43 -3.28 -5.31
CA SER A 263 15.01 -2.17 -4.46
C SER A 263 16.12 -1.66 -3.54
N LYS A 264 16.06 -0.36 -3.20
CA LYS A 264 16.96 0.29 -2.25
C LYS A 264 16.34 1.61 -1.78
N GLY A 265 16.79 2.09 -0.61
CA GLY A 265 16.46 3.42 -0.10
C GLY A 265 14.99 3.55 0.21
N ASP A 266 14.33 4.55 -0.37
CA ASP A 266 12.89 4.75 -0.21
C ASP A 266 12.15 3.78 -1.15
N THR A 267 11.53 2.73 -0.59
CA THR A 267 11.01 1.58 -1.37
C THR A 267 9.81 0.88 -0.69
N SER A 268 9.12 -0.05 -1.36
CA SER A 268 8.01 -0.90 -0.85
C SER A 268 6.60 -0.38 -1.18
N TYR A 269 5.65 -0.55 -0.24
CA TYR A 269 4.23 -0.17 -0.33
C TYR A 269 3.62 -0.71 -1.61
N ALA A 270 3.62 -2.03 -1.68
CA ALA A 270 3.26 -2.75 -2.87
C ALA A 270 1.74 -2.88 -3.05
N GLY A 271 1.34 -3.05 -4.30
CA GLY A 271 0.06 -3.61 -4.70
C GLY A 271 0.27 -4.96 -5.36
N VAL A 272 -0.70 -5.86 -5.24
CA VAL A 272 -0.55 -7.24 -5.72
C VAL A 272 -1.78 -7.76 -6.46
N VAL A 273 -1.55 -8.57 -7.50
CA VAL A 273 -2.58 -9.34 -8.21
C VAL A 273 -2.07 -10.76 -8.40
N ILE A 274 -2.89 -11.75 -8.06
CA ILE A 274 -2.62 -13.15 -8.38
C ILE A 274 -3.23 -13.46 -9.76
N ASP A 275 -2.43 -14.00 -10.67
CA ASP A 275 -2.86 -14.47 -11.99
C ASP A 275 -2.36 -15.90 -12.20
N GLY A 276 -3.24 -16.88 -11.92
CA GLY A 276 -2.86 -18.29 -11.93
C GLY A 276 -1.76 -18.60 -10.91
N ASN A 277 -0.58 -18.95 -11.40
CA ASN A 277 0.61 -19.22 -10.58
C ASN A 277 1.61 -18.05 -10.56
N GLU A 278 1.23 -16.87 -11.05
CA GLU A 278 2.04 -15.66 -10.97
C GLU A 278 1.48 -14.68 -9.94
N LEU A 279 2.40 -14.00 -9.25
CA LEU A 279 2.12 -12.81 -8.47
C LEU A 279 2.65 -11.60 -9.21
N TRP A 280 1.77 -10.68 -9.56
CA TRP A 280 2.11 -9.41 -10.17
C TRP A 280 2.16 -8.34 -9.08
N VAL A 281 3.22 -7.55 -9.08
CA VAL A 281 3.53 -6.63 -7.97
C VAL A 281 3.84 -5.25 -8.51
N SER A 282 3.10 -4.23 -8.09
CA SER A 282 3.55 -2.85 -8.18
C SER A 282 4.34 -2.49 -6.93
N TYR A 283 5.40 -1.71 -7.05
CA TYR A 283 6.12 -1.15 -5.90
C TYR A 283 6.87 0.10 -6.34
N TYR A 284 7.27 0.94 -5.39
CA TYR A 284 8.17 2.06 -5.67
C TYR A 284 9.57 1.80 -5.13
N SER A 285 10.58 2.45 -5.69
CA SER A 285 11.95 2.34 -5.23
C SER A 285 12.85 3.48 -5.72
N SER A 286 13.93 3.78 -4.99
CA SER A 286 14.96 4.77 -5.37
C SER A 286 16.31 4.12 -5.71
N HIS A 287 16.32 2.89 -6.24
CA HIS A 287 17.56 2.16 -6.54
C HIS A 287 18.23 2.57 -7.86
N GLU A 288 17.46 3.11 -8.80
CA GLU A 288 17.97 3.66 -10.05
C GLU A 288 18.25 5.17 -9.92
N ILE A 289 19.19 5.66 -10.73
CA ILE A 289 19.47 7.10 -10.86
C ILE A 289 18.59 7.66 -11.99
N ALA A 290 17.88 8.75 -11.73
CA ALA A 290 17.14 9.44 -12.77
C ALA A 290 18.12 10.14 -13.74
N ASN A 291 17.93 9.94 -15.04
CA ASN A 291 18.63 10.74 -16.05
C ASN A 291 18.01 12.15 -16.03
N ALA A 292 18.80 13.16 -15.67
CA ALA A 292 18.40 14.54 -15.86
C ALA A 292 18.25 14.80 -17.38
N GLN A 293 17.06 15.18 -17.84
CA GLN A 293 16.91 15.71 -19.19
C GLN A 293 17.69 17.01 -19.28
N LEU A 294 18.74 17.02 -20.09
CA LEU A 294 19.46 18.23 -20.46
C LEU A 294 18.55 19.06 -21.37
N ASP A 295 17.97 20.14 -20.85
CA ASP A 295 17.46 21.21 -21.70
C ASP A 295 18.65 21.83 -22.44
N ALA A 296 18.75 21.52 -23.74
CA ALA A 296 19.85 21.92 -24.61
C ALA A 296 19.82 23.42 -25.00
N GLN A 297 19.59 24.32 -24.04
CA GLN A 297 19.66 25.77 -24.27
C GLN A 297 20.53 26.57 -23.29
N ASN A 298 21.17 25.98 -22.28
CA ASN A 298 22.12 26.71 -21.45
C ASN A 298 23.34 25.86 -21.07
N VAL A 299 24.26 25.68 -22.02
CA VAL A 299 25.60 25.16 -21.72
C VAL A 299 26.46 26.31 -21.24
N GLN A 300 26.48 26.54 -19.93
CA GLN A 300 27.61 27.16 -19.19
C GLN A 300 27.35 27.07 -17.69
N ASN A 301 27.59 25.89 -17.10
CA ASN A 301 28.13 25.69 -15.74
C ASN A 301 28.12 24.19 -15.39
N GLU A 302 29.17 23.48 -15.81
CA GLU A 302 29.46 22.12 -15.34
C GLU A 302 30.10 22.18 -13.94
N SER A 303 29.28 22.42 -12.92
CA SER A 303 29.67 22.10 -11.54
C SER A 303 28.42 21.98 -10.66
N SER A 304 28.21 20.78 -10.12
CA SER A 304 27.10 20.33 -9.25
C SER A 304 25.79 19.90 -9.92
N ILE A 305 25.84 18.91 -10.81
CA ILE A 305 24.67 18.03 -10.99
C ILE A 305 24.67 17.06 -9.81
N SER A 306 23.94 17.38 -8.74
CA SER A 306 23.62 16.36 -7.75
C SER A 306 22.56 15.45 -8.38
N THR A 307 22.96 14.27 -8.84
CA THR A 307 22.03 13.22 -9.24
C THR A 307 21.27 12.75 -8.00
N GLN A 308 20.16 13.42 -7.67
CA GLN A 308 19.34 13.04 -6.54
C GLN A 308 18.63 11.72 -6.86
N ALA A 309 18.73 10.75 -5.95
CA ALA A 309 17.98 9.51 -6.06
C ALA A 309 16.48 9.83 -6.06
N LYS A 310 15.81 9.48 -7.16
CA LYS A 310 14.39 9.72 -7.40
C LYS A 310 13.64 8.42 -7.19
N THR A 311 12.48 8.47 -6.55
CA THR A 311 11.62 7.28 -6.47
C THR A 311 10.86 7.08 -7.78
N MET A 312 10.89 5.85 -8.28
CA MET A 312 10.22 5.43 -9.51
C MET A 312 9.26 4.29 -9.19
N ILE A 313 8.30 4.05 -10.08
CA ILE A 313 7.32 2.96 -9.93
C ILE A 313 7.72 1.80 -10.83
N TYR A 314 7.67 0.59 -10.27
CA TYR A 314 8.04 -0.66 -10.92
C TYR A 314 6.87 -1.63 -10.89
N PHE A 315 6.80 -2.46 -11.92
CA PHE A 315 5.91 -3.60 -12.05
C PHE A 315 6.72 -4.87 -12.23
N ALA A 316 6.51 -5.85 -11.35
CA ALA A 316 7.20 -7.12 -11.35
C ALA A 316 6.23 -8.29 -11.55
N LYS A 317 6.71 -9.35 -12.20
CA LYS A 317 6.03 -10.65 -12.25
C LYS A 317 6.87 -11.68 -11.51
N ILE A 318 6.28 -12.41 -10.59
CA ILE A 318 6.93 -13.43 -9.77
C ILE A 318 6.20 -14.74 -9.99
N GLN A 319 6.93 -15.79 -10.37
CA GLN A 319 6.42 -17.14 -10.38
C GLN A 319 6.28 -17.65 -8.94
N LEU A 320 5.04 -17.96 -8.56
CA LEU A 320 4.71 -18.68 -7.35
C LEU A 320 4.94 -20.18 -7.56
N VAL A 321 5.42 -20.86 -6.52
CA VAL A 321 5.62 -22.31 -6.49
C VAL A 321 4.76 -22.84 -5.35
N GLY A 322 3.89 -23.80 -5.66
CA GLY A 322 3.10 -24.50 -4.65
C GLY A 322 3.92 -25.54 -3.91
N GLU A 323 3.43 -25.98 -2.76
CA GLU A 323 3.86 -27.25 -2.20
C GLU A 323 3.18 -28.36 -3.03
N PHE A 324 3.99 -29.28 -3.53
CA PHE A 324 3.52 -30.47 -4.25
C PHE A 324 3.12 -31.56 -3.26
#